data_AF-A0AAV5JYF9-F1
#
_entry.id   AF-A0AAV5JYF9-F1
#
_cell.length_a   1.000
_cell.length_b   1.000
_cell.length_c   1.000
_cell.angle_alpha   90.00
_cell.angle_beta   90.00
_cell.angle_gamma   90.00
#
_symmetry.space_group_name_H-M   'P 1'
#
loop_
_entity.id
_entity.type
_entity.pdbx_description
1 polymer ?
#
loop_
_entity_poly.entity_id
_entity_poly.type
_entity_poly.pdbx_seq_one_letter_code
_entity_poly.pdbx_strand_id
1 'polypeptide(L)'
;MILRIVYSAVFIKHYFQDSSSFSFHSCLPSGWTILLFSGVATLISEKLFLDREHFWQTFPIHFLIGFTFFCISSFVIYRRERRFINKIIRFRDHMD
;
A
#
# COMPACT_ATOMS: atom_id res chain seq x y z
N MET A 1 -2.01 18.38 7.95
CA MET A 1 -2.01 17.67 6.65
C MET A 1 -3.10 16.63 6.53
N ILE A 2 -3.31 15.77 7.54
CA ILE A 2 -4.37 14.75 7.55
C ILE A 2 -5.76 15.34 7.27
N LEU A 3 -6.16 16.43 7.94
CA LEU A 3 -7.46 17.06 7.71
C LEU A 3 -7.67 17.47 6.24
N ARG A 4 -6.64 18.05 5.59
CA ARG A 4 -6.73 18.42 4.16
C ARG A 4 -6.96 17.20 3.27
N ILE A 5 -6.26 16.10 3.53
CA ILE A 5 -6.44 14.83 2.79
C ILE A 5 -7.86 14.30 2.99
N VAL A 6 -8.37 14.32 4.23
CA VAL A 6 -9.73 13.87 4.55
C VAL A 6 -10.78 14.73 3.85
N TYR A 7 -10.66 16.06 3.93
CA TYR A 7 -11.60 16.97 3.24
C TYR A 7 -11.58 16.76 1.73
N SER A 8 -10.40 16.63 1.12
CA SER A 8 -10.30 16.32 -0.32
C SER A 8 -10.93 14.98 -0.67
N ALA A 9 -10.73 13.94 0.14
CA ALA A 9 -11.34 12.63 -0.09
C ALA A 9 -12.87 12.69 0.03
N VAL A 10 -13.39 13.39 1.04
CA VAL A 10 -14.83 13.60 1.24
C VAL A 10 -15.44 14.41 0.10
N PHE A 11 -14.75 15.45 -0.36
CA PHE A 11 -15.17 16.26 -1.49
C PHE A 11 -15.25 15.43 -2.78
N ILE A 12 -14.19 14.70 -3.13
CA ILE A 12 -14.17 13.84 -4.31
C ILE A 12 -15.28 12.79 -4.24
N LYS A 13 -15.50 12.18 -3.07
CA LYS A 13 -16.57 11.20 -2.87
C LYS A 13 -17.96 11.79 -3.14
N HIS A 14 -18.24 13.00 -2.63
CA HIS A 14 -19.52 13.67 -2.86
C HIS A 14 -19.66 14.13 -4.31
N TYR A 15 -18.59 14.65 -4.91
CA TYR A 15 -18.60 15.12 -6.29
C TYR A 15 -18.94 14.01 -7.28
N PHE A 16 -18.47 12.78 -7.04
CA PHE A 16 -18.75 11.61 -7.88
C PHE A 16 -19.88 10.71 -7.36
N GLN A 17 -20.66 11.14 -6.36
CA GLN A 17 -21.71 10.30 -5.75
C GLN A 17 -22.73 9.78 -6.76
N ASP A 18 -23.16 10.63 -7.69
CA ASP A 18 -24.21 10.33 -8.67
C ASP A 18 -23.64 9.82 -10.01
N SER A 19 -22.32 9.59 -10.07
CA SER A 19 -21.62 9.12 -11.26
C SER A 19 -20.95 7.76 -11.01
N SER A 20 -21.11 6.82 -11.93
CA SER A 20 -20.36 5.56 -11.92
C SER A 20 -18.91 5.71 -12.43
N SER A 21 -18.49 6.91 -12.81
CA SER A 21 -17.17 7.16 -13.42
C SER A 21 -16.00 6.99 -12.46
N PHE A 22 -16.22 7.07 -11.15
CA PHE A 22 -15.15 7.05 -10.16
C PHE A 22 -15.53 6.29 -8.90
N SER A 23 -14.61 5.46 -8.40
CA SER A 23 -14.69 4.82 -7.10
C SER A 23 -13.30 4.69 -6.50
N PHE A 24 -13.15 5.08 -5.23
CA PHE A 24 -11.90 4.95 -4.50
C PHE A 24 -11.40 3.50 -4.44
N HIS A 25 -12.30 2.53 -4.33
CA HIS A 25 -11.92 1.12 -4.31
C HIS A 25 -11.32 0.69 -5.66
N SER A 26 -11.84 1.21 -6.77
CA SER A 26 -11.34 0.92 -8.11
C SER A 26 -9.97 1.55 -8.38
N CYS A 27 -9.56 2.56 -7.61
CA CYS A 27 -8.24 3.18 -7.71
C CYS A 27 -7.14 2.43 -6.94
N LEU A 28 -7.52 1.51 -6.04
CA LEU A 28 -6.55 0.74 -5.28
C LEU A 28 -6.18 -0.54 -6.04
N PRO A 29 -4.90 -0.93 -6.04
CA PRO A 29 -4.48 -2.17 -6.69
C PRO A 29 -5.14 -3.38 -6.02
N SER A 30 -5.45 -4.40 -6.81
CA SER A 30 -5.92 -5.68 -6.31
C SER A 30 -4.92 -6.27 -5.33
N GLY A 31 -5.35 -6.45 -4.08
CA GLY A 31 -4.48 -6.89 -2.99
C GLY A 31 -3.97 -5.79 -2.06
N TRP A 32 -4.43 -4.53 -2.20
CA TRP A 32 -4.10 -3.43 -1.28
C TRP A 32 -4.39 -3.74 0.20
N THR A 33 -5.36 -4.62 0.49
CA THR A 33 -5.66 -5.07 1.86
C THR A 33 -4.52 -5.84 2.50
N ILE A 34 -3.73 -6.57 1.69
CA ILE A 34 -2.54 -7.31 2.16
C ILE A 34 -1.44 -6.31 2.56
N LEU A 35 -1.33 -5.19 1.84
CA LEU A 35 -0.41 -4.11 2.20
C LEU A 35 -0.83 -3.46 3.52
N LEU A 36 -2.12 -3.18 3.70
CA LEU A 36 -2.60 -2.70 5.01
C LEU A 36 -2.31 -3.69 6.13
N PHE A 37 -2.58 -4.98 5.90
CA PHE A 37 -2.29 -6.01 6.88
C PHE A 37 -0.78 -6.08 7.21
N SER A 38 0.09 -5.96 6.22
CA SER A 38 1.54 -5.88 6.41
C SER A 38 1.96 -4.68 7.27
N GLY A 39 1.32 -3.53 7.06
CA GLY A 39 1.56 -2.33 7.86
C GLY A 39 1.13 -2.52 9.32
N VAL A 40 -0.06 -3.07 9.54
CA VAL A 40 -0.57 -3.37 10.90
C VAL A 40 0.33 -4.40 11.59
N ALA A 41 0.74 -5.46 10.90
CA ALA A 41 1.68 -6.45 11.44
C ALA A 41 3.03 -5.83 11.82
N THR A 42 3.52 -4.88 11.02
CA THR A 42 4.76 -4.15 11.32
C THR A 42 4.59 -3.25 12.55
N LEU A 43 3.47 -2.54 12.69
CA LEU A 43 3.19 -1.74 13.90
C LEU A 43 3.10 -2.61 15.17
N ILE A 44 2.51 -3.80 15.07
CA ILE A 44 2.48 -4.75 16.18
C ILE A 44 3.90 -5.25 16.49
N SER A 45 4.70 -5.56 15.47
CA SER A 45 6.11 -5.93 15.62
C SER A 45 6.93 -4.85 16.32
N GLU A 46 6.69 -3.58 16.02
CA GLU A 46 7.33 -2.45 16.70
C GLU A 46 7.03 -2.49 18.20
N LYS A 47 5.77 -2.71 18.58
CA LYS A 47 5.35 -2.74 19.98
C LYS A 47 5.87 -3.95 20.76
N LEU A 48 6.12 -5.06 20.10
CA LEU A 48 6.53 -6.32 20.74
C LEU A 48 8.05 -6.51 20.78
N PHE A 49 8.76 -6.14 19.72
CA PHE A 49 10.17 -6.50 19.53
C PHE A 49 11.12 -5.33 19.63
N LEU A 50 10.66 -4.09 19.44
CA LEU A 50 11.56 -2.94 19.44
C LEU A 50 11.83 -2.49 20.89
N ASP A 51 12.93 -2.98 21.45
CA ASP A 51 13.44 -2.46 22.71
C ASP A 51 14.15 -1.12 22.47
N ARG A 52 13.82 -0.10 23.26
CA ARG A 52 14.45 1.21 23.17
C ARG A 52 15.84 1.23 23.78
N GLU A 53 16.10 0.38 24.77
CA GLU A 53 17.39 0.32 25.45
C GLU A 53 18.43 -0.42 24.60
N HIS A 54 18.00 -1.46 23.87
CA HIS A 54 18.83 -2.25 22.96
C HIS A 54 18.48 -2.03 21.48
N PHE A 55 18.09 -0.81 21.11
CA PHE A 55 17.54 -0.49 19.79
C PHE A 55 18.35 -1.04 18.62
N TRP A 56 19.68 -0.87 18.62
CA TRP A 56 20.54 -1.34 17.53
C TRP A 56 20.57 -2.86 17.37
N GLN A 57 20.29 -3.61 18.44
CA GLN A 57 20.22 -5.07 18.40
C GLN A 57 18.84 -5.56 17.96
N THR A 58 17.76 -4.91 18.40
CA THR A 58 16.39 -5.32 18.08
C THR A 58 15.87 -4.75 16.76
N PHE A 59 16.40 -3.61 16.31
CA PHE A 59 15.99 -2.95 15.06
C PHE A 59 16.15 -3.83 13.82
N PRO A 60 17.27 -4.54 13.59
CA PRO A 60 17.41 -5.43 12.43
C PRO A 60 16.33 -6.51 12.37
N ILE A 61 15.93 -7.05 13.53
CA ILE A 61 14.87 -8.07 13.62
C ILE A 61 13.52 -7.46 13.22
N HIS A 62 13.16 -6.31 13.80
CA HIS A 62 11.95 -5.59 13.44
C HIS A 62 11.92 -5.20 11.96
N PHE A 63 13.04 -4.68 11.44
CA PHE A 63 13.20 -4.30 10.04
C PHE A 63 13.02 -5.51 9.11
N LEU A 64 13.63 -6.66 9.43
CA LEU A 64 13.51 -7.87 8.61
C LEU A 64 12.08 -8.40 8.57
N ILE A 65 11.36 -8.35 9.70
CA ILE A 65 9.93 -8.70 9.78
C ILE A 65 9.12 -7.77 8.87
N GLY A 66 9.26 -6.46 9.03
CA GLY A 66 8.53 -5.48 8.22
C GLY A 66 8.86 -5.58 6.74
N PHE A 67 10.15 -5.74 6.40
CA PHE A 67 10.62 -5.90 5.03
C PHE A 67 10.05 -7.18 4.38
N THR A 68 10.02 -8.29 5.11
CA THR A 68 9.47 -9.56 4.60
C THR A 68 7.97 -9.42 4.31
N PHE A 69 7.20 -8.85 5.24
CA PHE A 69 5.77 -8.60 5.01
C PHE A 69 5.53 -7.64 3.84
N PHE A 70 6.35 -6.60 3.72
CA PHE A 70 6.30 -5.66 2.59
C PHE A 70 6.60 -6.36 1.25
N CYS A 71 7.63 -7.21 1.19
CA CYS A 71 7.97 -7.98 0.00
C CYS A 71 6.86 -8.95 -0.40
N ILE A 72 6.27 -9.67 0.57
CA ILE A 72 5.14 -10.57 0.32
C ILE A 72 3.96 -9.79 -0.25
N SER A 73 3.60 -8.67 0.38
CA SER A 73 2.51 -7.83 -0.11
C SER A 73 2.77 -7.31 -1.54
N SER A 74 3.98 -6.80 -1.77
CA SER A 74 4.40 -6.30 -3.08
C SER A 74 4.34 -7.38 -4.15
N PHE A 75 4.79 -8.60 -3.84
CA PHE A 75 4.74 -9.73 -4.74
C PHE A 75 3.29 -10.12 -5.07
N VAL A 76 2.40 -10.18 -4.09
CA VAL A 76 0.99 -10.51 -4.31
C VAL A 76 0.31 -9.46 -5.17
N ILE A 77 0.52 -8.17 -4.88
CA ILE A 77 0.00 -7.06 -5.68
C ILE A 77 0.53 -7.15 -7.11
N TYR A 78 1.85 -7.32 -7.30
CA TYR A 78 2.45 -7.45 -8.62
C TYR A 78 1.84 -8.62 -9.40
N ARG A 79 1.65 -9.79 -8.77
CA ARG A 79 1.07 -10.96 -9.44
C ARG A 79 -0.38 -10.70 -9.87
N ARG A 80 -1.18 -10.02 -9.04
CA ARG A 80 -2.57 -9.69 -9.35
C ARG A 80 -2.68 -8.61 -10.44
N GLU A 81 -1.80 -7.62 -10.40
CA GLU A 81 -1.79 -6.48 -11.31
C GLU A 81 -0.90 -6.68 -12.55
N ARG A 82 -0.26 -7.84 -12.71
CA ARG A 82 0.69 -8.11 -13.80
C ARG A 82 0.14 -7.76 -15.19
N ARG A 83 -1.13 -8.08 -15.45
CA ARG A 83 -1.78 -7.76 -16.74
C ARG A 83 -1.89 -6.25 -16.97
N PHE A 84 -2.24 -5.50 -15.94
CA PHE A 84 -2.33 -4.05 -15.99
C PHE A 84 -0.95 -3.41 -16.18
N ILE A 85 0.04 -3.85 -15.41
CA ILE A 85 1.44 -3.38 -15.53
C ILE A 85 2.00 -3.65 -16.93
N ASN A 86 1.81 -4.86 -17.46
CA ASN A 86 2.25 -5.21 -18.81
C ASN A 86 1.57 -4.34 -19.87
N LYS A 87 0.31 -3.97 -19.68
CA LYS A 87 -0.42 -3.07 -20.59
C LYS A 87 0.22 -1.68 -20.59
N ILE A 88 0.59 -1.16 -19.42
CA ILE A 88 1.29 0.13 -19.28
C ILE A 88 2.65 0.11 -19.97
N ILE A 89 3.46 -0.93 -19.72
CA ILE A 89 4.78 -1.09 -20.35
C ILE A 89 4.63 -1.11 -21.87
N ARG A 90 3.69 -1.91 -22.39
CA ARG A 90 3.44 -2.02 -23.82
C ARG A 90 2.98 -0.71 -24.45
N PHE A 91 2.18 0.10 -23.76
CA PHE A 91 1.80 1.42 -24.24
C PHE A 91 3.00 2.35 -24.40
N ARG A 92 3.94 2.33 -23.44
CA ARG A 92 5.18 3.10 -23.54
C ARG A 92 6.01 2.66 -24.74
N ASP A 93 6.13 1.36 -24.99
CA ASP A 93 6.89 0.82 -26.12
C ASP A 93 6.28 1.15 -27.50
N HIS A 94 5.02 1.62 -27.57
CA HIS A 94 4.40 2.10 -28.82
C HIS A 94 4.53 3.62 -29.02
N MET A 95 5.07 4.34 -28.03
CA MET A 95 5.29 5.79 -28.11
C MET A 95 6.73 6.16 -28.49
N ASP A 96 7.65 5.19 -28.45
CA ASP A 96 9.03 5.27 -28.94
C ASP A 96 9.14 4.70 -30.36
#